data_AF-N9K336-F1
#
_entry.id   AF-N9K336-F1
#
_cell.length_a   1.000
_cell.length_b   1.000
_cell.length_c   1.000
_cell.angle_alpha   90.00
_cell.angle_beta   90.00
_cell.angle_gamma   90.00
#
_symmetry.space_group_name_H-M   'P 1'
#
loop_
_entity.id
_entity.type
_entity.pdbx_description
1 polymer ?
#
loop_
_entity_poly.entity_id
_entity_poly.type
_entity_poly.pdbx_seq_one_letter_code
_entity_poly.pdbx_strand_id
1 'polypeptide(L)'
;MNQIPTITQVKQALHKLAEQKNRPSYEVCTAKEVKYALENGLEHPLIDELRGLIEFKPEVVEVVRTHRVSHARLVKQRVYPTAEQAKDIVNWIRTYSGRLVDVARIAGCAHSTLSLIKSGTRHSFTLDMYNKMNNARMSLEGVTNHDKEQSQ
;
A
#
# COMPACT_ATOMS: atom_id res chain seq x y z
N MET A 1 -24.53 48.51 -40.22
CA MET A 1 -23.46 47.64 -40.77
C MET A 1 -22.91 46.83 -39.61
N ASN A 2 -23.16 45.52 -39.57
CA ASN A 2 -22.62 44.66 -38.52
C ASN A 2 -21.15 44.37 -38.84
N GLN A 3 -20.23 45.09 -38.20
CA GLN A 3 -18.81 44.79 -38.31
C GLN A 3 -18.53 43.49 -37.56
N ILE A 4 -18.01 42.49 -38.27
CA ILE A 4 -17.54 41.25 -37.65
C ILE A 4 -16.25 41.60 -36.89
N PRO A 5 -16.20 41.42 -35.57
CA PRO A 5 -15.02 41.76 -34.80
C PRO A 5 -13.85 40.89 -35.24
N THR A 6 -12.69 41.51 -35.44
CA THR A 6 -11.47 40.79 -35.79
C THR A 6 -11.04 39.90 -34.62
N ILE A 7 -10.40 38.76 -34.90
CA ILE A 7 -9.93 37.80 -33.88
C ILE A 7 -9.13 38.49 -32.77
N THR A 8 -8.28 39.47 -33.13
CA THR A 8 -7.50 40.28 -32.18
C THR A 8 -8.39 41.06 -31.20
N GLN A 9 -9.48 41.66 -31.69
CA GLN A 9 -10.42 42.40 -30.86
C GLN A 9 -11.16 41.46 -29.89
N VAL A 10 -11.53 40.26 -30.36
CA VAL A 10 -12.16 39.23 -29.53
C VAL A 10 -11.22 38.77 -28.41
N LYS A 11 -9.95 38.50 -28.74
CA LYS A 11 -8.93 38.12 -27.74
C LYS A 11 -8.73 39.19 -26.67
N GLN A 12 -8.60 40.46 -27.09
CA GLN A 12 -8.46 41.58 -26.16
C GLN A 12 -9.69 41.76 -25.26
N ALA A 13 -10.90 41.58 -25.80
CA ALA A 13 -12.13 41.65 -25.02
C ALA A 13 -12.23 40.53 -23.98
N LEU A 14 -11.87 39.30 -24.35
CA LEU A 14 -11.84 38.15 -23.44
C LEU A 14 -10.81 38.32 -22.32
N HIS A 15 -9.63 38.87 -22.63
CA HIS A 15 -8.60 39.17 -21.64
C HIS A 15 -9.10 40.17 -20.59
N LYS A 16 -9.65 41.31 -21.05
CA LYS A 16 -10.21 42.34 -20.15
C LYS A 16 -11.36 41.79 -19.29
N LEU A 17 -12.22 40.95 -19.86
CA LEU A 17 -13.31 40.30 -19.13
C LEU A 17 -12.79 39.33 -18.05
N ALA A 18 -11.70 38.61 -18.33
CA ALA A 18 -11.06 37.72 -17.38
C ALA A 18 -10.46 38.51 -16.20
N GLU A 19 -9.73 39.60 -16.48
CA GLU A 19 -9.19 40.52 -15.46
C GLU A 19 -10.30 41.08 -14.55
N GLN A 20 -11.38 41.60 -15.15
CA GLN A 20 -12.53 42.14 -14.40
C GLN A 20 -13.18 41.12 -13.47
N LYS A 21 -13.23 39.85 -13.90
CA LYS A 21 -13.83 38.75 -13.12
C LYS A 21 -12.82 38.03 -12.23
N ASN A 22 -11.58 38.53 -12.15
CA ASN A 22 -10.47 37.89 -11.46
C ASN A 22 -10.30 36.41 -11.86
N ARG A 23 -10.49 36.11 -13.16
CA ARG A 23 -10.36 34.78 -13.75
C ARG A 23 -9.05 34.69 -14.53
N PRO A 24 -8.44 33.49 -14.63
CA PRO A 24 -7.29 33.28 -15.49
C PRO A 24 -7.65 33.54 -16.96
N SER A 25 -6.63 33.88 -17.75
CA SER A 25 -6.77 34.11 -19.20
C SER A 25 -7.42 32.91 -19.90
N TYR A 26 -8.15 33.16 -20.99
CA TYR A 26 -8.85 32.13 -21.77
C TYR A 26 -7.92 30.99 -22.20
N GLU A 27 -6.71 31.31 -22.65
CA GLU A 27 -5.70 30.32 -23.07
C GLU A 27 -5.30 29.39 -21.89
N VAL A 28 -5.28 29.91 -20.67
CA VAL A 28 -5.00 29.14 -19.46
C VAL A 28 -6.17 28.24 -19.06
N CYS A 29 -7.41 28.67 -19.30
CA CYS A 29 -8.59 27.83 -19.10
C CYS A 29 -8.58 26.64 -20.06
N THR A 30 -8.35 26.88 -21.36
CA THR A 30 -8.26 25.82 -22.37
C THR A 30 -7.12 24.84 -22.04
N ALA A 31 -5.95 25.34 -21.61
CA ALA A 31 -4.86 24.48 -21.17
C ALA A 31 -5.23 23.60 -19.96
N LYS A 32 -5.97 24.15 -18.99
CA LYS A 32 -6.45 23.40 -17.81
C LYS A 32 -7.47 22.33 -18.19
N GLU A 33 -8.40 22.64 -19.08
CA GLU A 33 -9.42 21.69 -19.56
C GLU A 33 -8.78 20.53 -20.32
N VAL A 34 -7.83 20.82 -21.21
CA VAL A 34 -7.05 19.80 -21.93
C VAL A 34 -6.25 18.93 -20.96
N LYS A 35 -5.57 19.55 -19.98
CA LYS A 35 -4.81 18.81 -18.95
C LYS A 35 -5.72 17.90 -18.13
N TYR A 36 -6.87 18.41 -17.68
CA TYR A 36 -7.84 17.64 -16.91
C TYR A 36 -8.38 16.46 -17.72
N ALA A 37 -8.72 16.68 -19.00
CA ALA A 37 -9.18 15.61 -19.88
C ALA A 37 -8.10 14.52 -20.07
N LEU A 38 -6.84 14.91 -20.25
CA LEU A 38 -5.71 13.98 -20.35
C LEU A 38 -5.51 13.15 -19.06
N GLU A 39 -5.55 13.79 -17.89
CA GLU A 39 -5.38 13.12 -16.59
C GLU A 39 -6.50 12.13 -16.26
N ASN A 40 -7.73 12.41 -16.71
CA ASN A 40 -8.90 11.60 -16.44
C ASN A 40 -9.29 10.65 -17.60
N GLY A 41 -8.51 10.63 -18.68
CA GLY A 41 -8.79 9.79 -19.86
C GLY A 41 -10.08 10.18 -20.59
N LEU A 42 -10.46 11.46 -20.54
CA LEU A 42 -11.62 12.00 -21.25
C LEU A 42 -11.24 12.44 -22.66
N GLU A 43 -12.18 12.35 -23.59
CA GLU A 43 -12.00 12.80 -24.96
C GLU A 43 -12.00 14.34 -25.03
N HIS A 44 -11.05 14.91 -25.76
CA HIS A 44 -10.99 16.35 -26.00
C HIS A 44 -10.37 16.62 -27.39
N PRO A 45 -10.98 17.47 -28.25
CA PRO A 45 -10.54 17.66 -29.64
C PRO A 45 -9.06 18.05 -29.78
N LEU A 46 -8.56 18.90 -28.88
CA LEU A 46 -7.16 19.33 -28.90
C LEU A 46 -6.15 18.25 -28.43
N ILE A 47 -6.58 17.16 -27.78
CA ILE A 47 -5.66 16.13 -27.28
C ILE A 47 -4.99 15.39 -28.44
N ASP A 48 -5.73 15.06 -29.50
CA ASP A 48 -5.21 14.31 -30.63
C ASP A 48 -4.21 15.14 -31.44
N GLU A 49 -4.47 16.44 -31.60
CA GLU A 49 -3.53 17.39 -32.21
C GLU A 49 -2.26 17.60 -31.35
N LEU A 50 -2.41 17.61 -30.02
CA LEU A 50 -1.28 17.81 -29.09
C LEU A 50 -0.43 16.56 -28.88
N ARG A 51 -1.00 15.35 -29.03
CA ARG A 51 -0.30 14.07 -28.84
C ARG A 51 0.91 13.92 -29.79
N GLY A 52 0.86 14.55 -30.96
CA GLY A 52 1.99 14.57 -31.93
C GLY A 52 3.01 15.69 -31.70
N LEU A 53 2.68 16.71 -30.90
CA LEU A 53 3.54 17.86 -30.61
C LEU A 53 4.29 17.74 -29.28
N ILE A 54 3.82 16.85 -28.40
CA ILE A 54 4.40 16.60 -27.09
C ILE A 54 5.19 15.29 -27.17
N GLU A 55 6.52 15.36 -27.18
CA GLU A 55 7.35 14.21 -26.84
C GLU A 55 7.07 13.83 -25.38
N PHE A 56 6.21 12.84 -25.17
CA PHE A 56 6.03 12.23 -23.86
C PHE A 56 7.32 11.50 -23.49
N LYS A 57 8.25 12.23 -22.87
CA LYS A 57 9.23 11.59 -22.01
C LYS A 57 8.43 11.05 -20.83
N PRO A 58 8.33 9.73 -20.61
CA PRO A 58 7.68 9.22 -19.42
C PRO A 58 8.49 9.73 -18.23
N GLU A 59 8.00 10.77 -17.58
CA GLU A 59 8.53 11.20 -16.30
C GLU A 59 8.17 10.08 -15.34
N VAL A 60 9.16 9.23 -15.08
CA VAL A 60 9.09 8.14 -14.13
C VAL A 60 8.76 8.81 -12.81
N VAL A 61 7.48 8.77 -12.43
CA VAL A 61 6.99 9.38 -11.20
C VAL A 61 7.88 8.88 -10.08
N GLU A 62 8.66 9.81 -9.52
CA GLU A 62 9.55 9.53 -8.42
C GLU A 62 8.71 8.94 -7.29
N VAL A 63 9.15 7.77 -6.85
CA VAL A 63 8.45 6.94 -5.89
C VAL A 63 8.35 7.71 -4.58
N VAL A 64 7.19 8.30 -4.30
CA VAL A 64 6.74 8.45 -2.92
C VAL A 64 6.89 7.06 -2.32
N ARG A 65 7.79 6.92 -1.35
CA ARG A 65 8.00 5.69 -0.58
C ARG A 65 6.74 5.39 0.26
N THR A 66 5.63 5.08 -0.39
CA THR A 66 4.69 4.11 0.14
C THR A 66 5.36 2.76 -0.03
N HIS A 67 5.29 1.93 1.00
CA HIS A 67 5.85 0.59 1.01
C HIS A 67 5.37 -0.19 -0.24
N ARG A 68 6.17 -0.24 -1.31
CA ARG A 68 5.89 -1.05 -2.50
C ARG A 68 6.04 -2.51 -2.11
N VAL A 69 4.96 -3.12 -1.63
CA VAL A 69 4.84 -4.58 -1.66
C VAL A 69 4.57 -4.92 -3.12
N SER A 70 5.51 -5.61 -3.76
CA SER A 70 5.40 -6.05 -5.16
C SER A 70 4.03 -6.68 -5.43
N HIS A 71 3.31 -6.20 -6.46
CA HIS A 71 2.08 -6.80 -7.00
C HIS A 71 2.31 -8.21 -7.62
N ALA A 72 3.41 -8.87 -7.30
CA ALA A 72 3.72 -10.25 -7.67
C ALA A 72 3.34 -11.27 -6.58
N ARG A 73 2.41 -10.93 -5.69
CA ARG A 73 1.73 -11.95 -4.87
C ARG A 73 0.38 -12.21 -5.50
N LEU A 74 0.30 -13.30 -6.27
CA LEU A 74 -0.94 -14.09 -6.38
C LEU A 74 -1.65 -13.97 -5.03
N VAL A 75 -2.87 -13.45 -5.03
CA VAL A 75 -3.66 -13.17 -3.84
C VAL A 75 -3.94 -14.51 -3.15
N LYS A 76 -2.96 -15.03 -2.42
CA LYS A 76 -3.15 -16.15 -1.52
C LYS A 76 -4.14 -15.64 -0.49
N GLN A 77 -5.36 -16.16 -0.56
CA GLN A 77 -6.39 -15.88 0.41
C GLN A 77 -5.77 -16.05 1.80
N ARG A 78 -5.86 -15.01 2.63
CA ARG A 78 -5.30 -15.05 3.98
C ARG A 78 -6.13 -16.03 4.79
N VAL A 79 -5.58 -17.21 5.01
CA VAL A 79 -6.17 -18.23 5.90
C VAL A 79 -5.73 -17.95 7.33
N TYR A 80 -6.68 -18.02 8.25
CA TYR A 80 -6.47 -17.84 9.68
C TYR A 80 -6.74 -19.16 10.42
N PRO A 81 -6.04 -19.42 11.54
CA PRO A 81 -6.33 -20.57 12.40
C PRO A 81 -7.72 -20.45 13.03
N THR A 82 -8.29 -21.58 13.48
CA THR A 82 -9.55 -21.54 14.23
C THR A 82 -9.35 -20.80 15.56
N ALA A 83 -10.43 -20.27 16.12
CA ALA A 83 -10.36 -19.52 17.37
C ALA A 83 -9.80 -20.35 18.53
N GLU A 84 -10.05 -21.67 18.53
CA GLU A 84 -9.54 -22.63 19.51
C GLU A 84 -8.03 -22.83 19.36
N GLN A 85 -7.55 -23.07 18.13
CA GLN A 85 -6.12 -23.19 17.83
C GLN A 85 -5.35 -21.92 18.21
N ALA A 86 -5.93 -20.76 17.92
CA ALA A 86 -5.33 -19.49 18.27
C ALA A 86 -5.23 -19.30 19.80
N LYS A 87 -6.27 -19.69 20.55
CA LYS A 87 -6.26 -19.63 22.01
C LYS A 87 -5.25 -20.61 22.62
N ASP A 88 -5.17 -21.83 22.10
CA ASP A 88 -4.23 -22.85 22.56
C ASP A 88 -2.78 -22.36 22.48
N ILE A 89 -2.35 -21.87 21.31
CA ILE A 89 -0.98 -21.40 21.13
C ILE A 89 -0.68 -20.15 21.96
N VAL A 90 -1.66 -19.24 22.13
CA VAL A 90 -1.51 -18.05 22.98
C VAL A 90 -1.36 -18.45 24.44
N ASN A 91 -2.17 -19.40 24.92
CA ASN A 91 -2.06 -19.91 26.28
C ASN A 91 -0.70 -20.57 26.50
N TRP A 92 -0.24 -21.39 25.56
CA TRP A 92 1.12 -21.97 25.61
C TRP A 92 2.21 -20.90 25.67
N ILE A 93 2.17 -19.85 24.83
CA ILE A 93 3.14 -18.74 24.87
C ILE A 93 3.13 -18.02 26.23
N ARG A 94 1.97 -17.94 26.90
CA ARG A 94 1.83 -17.32 28.22
C ARG A 94 2.39 -18.18 29.33
N THR A 95 2.20 -19.50 29.27
CA THR A 95 2.67 -20.46 30.28
C THR A 95 4.09 -20.95 30.03
N TYR A 96 4.65 -20.72 28.84
CA TYR A 96 6.01 -21.10 28.49
C TYR A 96 7.04 -20.42 29.41
N SER A 97 7.83 -21.25 30.11
CA SER A 97 8.82 -20.84 31.10
C SER A 97 10.15 -20.39 30.50
N GLY A 98 10.42 -20.71 29.23
CA GLY A 98 11.65 -20.36 28.54
C GLY A 98 11.64 -18.93 27.95
N ARG A 99 12.75 -18.56 27.28
CA ARG A 99 12.84 -17.26 26.61
C ARG A 99 12.09 -17.30 25.28
N LEU A 100 11.19 -16.34 25.06
CA LEU A 100 10.47 -16.19 23.79
C LEU A 100 11.40 -15.95 22.59
N VAL A 101 12.63 -15.50 22.83
CA VAL A 101 13.66 -15.34 21.80
C VAL A 101 14.01 -16.68 21.16
N ASP A 102 14.03 -17.76 21.92
CA ASP A 102 14.37 -19.10 21.42
C ASP A 102 13.22 -19.66 20.58
N VAL A 103 11.98 -19.47 21.05
CA VAL A 103 10.76 -19.78 20.28
C VAL A 103 10.75 -19.00 18.96
N ALA A 104 11.08 -17.70 19.00
CA ALA A 104 11.12 -16.84 17.82
C ALA A 104 12.18 -17.30 16.81
N ARG A 105 13.35 -17.71 17.29
CA ARG A 105 14.44 -18.23 16.47
C ARG A 105 14.04 -19.51 15.75
N ILE A 106 13.41 -20.46 16.45
CA ILE A 106 12.96 -21.73 15.87
C ILE A 106 11.80 -21.51 14.88
N ALA A 107 10.84 -20.65 15.24
CA ALA A 107 9.69 -20.35 14.40
C ALA A 107 10.05 -19.47 13.18
N GLY A 108 11.27 -18.90 13.13
CA GLY A 108 11.67 -17.94 12.11
C GLY A 108 10.81 -16.66 12.12
N CYS A 109 10.36 -16.23 13.30
CA CYS A 109 9.54 -15.03 13.48
C CYS A 109 10.25 -14.00 14.35
N ALA A 110 9.80 -12.74 14.31
CA ALA A 110 10.37 -11.69 15.13
C ALA A 110 9.94 -11.86 16.60
N HIS A 111 10.87 -11.69 17.55
CA HIS A 111 10.57 -11.71 18.98
C HIS A 111 9.44 -10.74 19.37
N SER A 112 9.43 -9.55 18.77
CA SER A 112 8.37 -8.54 18.96
C SER A 112 6.99 -9.07 18.61
N THR A 113 6.87 -9.97 17.62
CA THR A 113 5.61 -10.60 17.26
C THR A 113 5.08 -11.49 18.38
N LEU A 114 5.93 -12.35 18.96
CA LEU A 114 5.52 -13.20 20.08
C LEU A 114 5.21 -12.37 21.32
N SER A 115 5.96 -11.31 21.58
CA SER A 115 5.68 -10.39 22.69
C SER A 115 4.31 -9.72 22.57
N LEU A 116 3.93 -9.27 21.36
CA LEU A 116 2.62 -8.66 21.10
C LEU A 116 1.47 -9.67 21.19
N ILE A 117 1.72 -10.93 20.84
CA ILE A 117 0.76 -12.03 21.01
C ILE A 117 0.58 -12.33 22.50
N LYS A 118 1.68 -12.41 23.26
CA LYS A 118 1.65 -12.65 24.72
C LYS A 118 0.90 -11.56 25.46
N SER A 119 1.20 -10.28 25.17
CA SER A 119 0.51 -9.12 25.75
C SER A 119 -0.95 -9.01 25.35
N GLY A 120 -1.38 -9.75 24.32
CA GLY A 120 -2.73 -9.66 23.77
C GLY A 120 -2.95 -8.45 22.87
N THR A 121 -1.92 -7.64 22.57
CA THR A 121 -2.04 -6.51 21.63
C THR A 121 -2.31 -6.99 20.20
N ARG A 122 -1.84 -8.20 19.85
CA ARG A 122 -2.09 -8.83 18.56
C ARG A 122 -3.10 -9.97 18.69
N HIS A 123 -4.33 -9.72 18.23
CA HIS A 123 -5.42 -10.71 18.28
C HIS A 123 -5.49 -11.63 17.06
N SER A 124 -4.86 -11.26 15.93
CA SER A 124 -4.91 -12.04 14.69
C SER A 124 -3.52 -12.33 14.12
N PHE A 125 -3.34 -13.56 13.68
CA PHE A 125 -2.15 -14.04 12.97
C PHE A 125 -2.56 -15.10 11.95
N THR A 126 -1.83 -15.17 10.84
CA THR A 126 -2.13 -16.09 9.74
C THR A 126 -1.90 -17.55 10.13
N LEU A 127 -2.52 -18.48 9.42
CA LEU A 127 -2.30 -19.92 9.62
C LEU A 127 -0.83 -20.31 9.42
N ASP A 128 -0.11 -19.65 8.50
CA ASP A 128 1.35 -19.80 8.34
C ASP A 128 2.11 -19.48 9.64
N MET A 129 1.72 -18.39 10.31
CA MET A 129 2.34 -18.00 11.57
C MET A 129 2.00 -19.01 12.68
N TYR A 130 0.74 -19.47 12.73
CA TYR A 130 0.32 -20.54 13.64
C TYR A 130 1.18 -21.80 13.45
N ASN A 131 1.31 -22.27 12.20
CA ASN A 131 2.07 -23.48 11.89
C ASN A 131 3.55 -23.35 12.31
N LYS A 132 4.16 -22.19 12.10
CA LYS A 132 5.53 -21.92 12.57
C LYS A 132 5.68 -21.97 14.09
N MET A 133 4.76 -21.34 14.82
CA MET A 133 4.75 -21.38 16.29
C MET A 133 4.48 -22.79 16.81
N ASN A 134 3.57 -23.53 16.19
CA ASN A 134 3.27 -24.90 16.57
C ASN A 134 4.45 -25.84 16.31
N ASN A 135 5.15 -25.69 15.17
CA ASN A 135 6.38 -26.45 14.90
C ASN A 135 7.48 -26.12 15.92
N ALA A 136 7.61 -24.85 16.32
CA ALA A 136 8.55 -24.45 17.36
C ALA A 136 8.18 -25.05 18.73
N ARG A 137 6.89 -25.08 19.08
CA ARG A 137 6.39 -25.79 20.26
C ARG A 137 6.77 -27.26 20.23
N MET A 138 6.44 -27.98 19.15
CA MET A 138 6.75 -29.41 19.00
C MET A 138 8.26 -29.68 19.08
N SER A 139 9.08 -28.80 18.51
CA SER A 139 10.55 -28.92 18.57
C SER A 139 11.06 -28.73 19.99
N LEU A 140 10.54 -27.75 20.72
CA LEU A 140 10.94 -27.47 22.10
C LEU A 140 10.45 -28.56 23.06
N GLU A 141 9.22 -29.05 22.89
CA GLU A 141 8.67 -30.15 23.69
C GLU A 141 9.43 -31.47 23.40
N GLY A 142 9.83 -31.70 22.15
CA GLY A 142 10.70 -32.81 21.76
C GLY A 142 12.11 -32.72 22.35
N VAL A 143 12.71 -31.53 22.40
CA VAL A 143 14.03 -31.30 23.02
C VAL A 143 13.95 -31.44 24.55
N THR A 144 12.88 -30.95 25.20
CA THR A 144 12.72 -31.09 26.66
C THR A 144 12.58 -32.53 27.15
N ASN A 145 12.21 -33.48 26.27
CA ASN A 145 12.18 -34.89 26.63
C ASN A 145 13.58 -35.53 26.58
N HIS A 146 14.47 -35.10 25.69
CA HIS A 146 15.85 -35.60 25.62
C HIS A 146 16.76 -35.07 26.73
N ASP A 147 16.54 -33.84 27.20
CA ASP A 147 17.33 -33.28 28.31
C ASP A 147 17.01 -33.93 29.67
N LYS A 148 15.88 -34.64 29.79
CA LYS A 148 15.53 -35.39 31.01
C LYS A 148 16.17 -36.78 31.09
N GLU A 149 16.62 -37.35 29.97
CA GLU A 149 17.30 -38.66 29.96
C GLU A 149 18.81 -38.59 30.23
N GLN A 150 19.43 -37.41 30.15
CA GLN A 150 20.88 -37.24 30.39
C GLN A 150 21.23 -36.84 31.84
N SER A 151 20.27 -36.86 32.76
CA SER A 151 20.50 -36.56 34.19
C SER A 151 20.12 -37.71 35.14
N GLN A 152 20.10 -38.96 34.67
CA GLN A 152 20.04 -40.15 35.53
C GLN A 152 21.36 -40.93 35.52
#